data_AF-A0A7S4F564-F1
#
_entry.id   AF-A0A7S4F564-F1
#
_cell.length_a   1.000
_cell.length_b   1.000
_cell.length_c   1.000
_cell.angle_alpha   90.00
_cell.angle_beta   90.00
_cell.angle_gamma   90.00
#
_symmetry.space_group_name_H-M   'P 1'
#
loop_
_entity.id
_entity.type
_entity.pdbx_description
1 polymer ?
#
loop_
_entity_poly.entity_id
_entity_poly.type
_entity_poly.pdbx_seq_one_letter_code
_entity_poly.pdbx_strand_id
1 'polypeptide(L)'
;PLRPVQNMAKLLPLVLAAIGYAQAYTAKQSGTEQQHGWDAQTVGFSQQFAPEMLASTTASNHWAVLIAGSAGYGNYRHQADVCHAYQILRRGGIPEEQIIVLMMDDIAHNPENPVPGKVFNKPTEVGVPGVDVYGGCAIDYSGDDVTPYTFTKVLTGDAEALKGVGSGKVLRSTDKDRVFVNFVDHGGVGLIGFPKETMHASELVGALQQMHDASMYKELVFYLEACESGSMFQELPTNIAVYATSAANAHESSWGTYCMPHSMVDGVNLHTCLGDLYSVNWMEDTDTHDGIAETLLTQFETVKRLTTRSHVMAFGNSSFTTEPTADFEGDANPMITMHTPLIFNDNAPQRPSDTPTQTTTTDTNPAITTATPPSAAASTALPSRDAALASAFSRFVATGSDAAAAELISGVQQRQRAKATFDAIVRRVTRDETQQLPSYDGVFHQPQRPQLRPSRVFPALLNDAAFREVADRFAHT
;
A
#
# COMPACT_ATOMS: atom_id res chain seq x y z
N PRO A 1 39.91 -41.56 -2.34
CA PRO A 1 39.70 -40.89 -3.64
C PRO A 1 39.42 -39.40 -3.43
N LEU A 2 40.49 -38.61 -3.27
CA LEU A 2 40.44 -37.18 -3.00
C LEU A 2 40.60 -36.41 -4.31
N ARG A 3 39.62 -35.58 -4.66
CA ARG A 3 39.77 -34.43 -5.57
C ARG A 3 39.22 -33.20 -4.84
N PRO A 4 40.08 -32.22 -4.53
CA PRO A 4 39.69 -30.83 -4.74
C PRO A 4 40.92 -30.04 -5.23
N VAL A 5 41.17 -29.99 -6.54
CA VAL A 5 42.19 -29.07 -7.10
C VAL A 5 41.71 -28.32 -8.36
N GLN A 6 40.53 -28.64 -8.92
CA GLN A 6 40.08 -27.98 -10.17
C GLN A 6 39.40 -26.62 -9.99
N ASN A 7 39.05 -26.19 -8.77
CA ASN A 7 38.42 -24.88 -8.53
C ASN A 7 39.40 -23.77 -8.13
N MET A 8 40.62 -24.08 -7.65
CA MET A 8 41.59 -23.03 -7.29
C MET A 8 42.20 -22.33 -8.51
N ALA A 9 42.34 -23.02 -9.65
CA ALA A 9 42.85 -22.41 -10.88
C ALA A 9 41.92 -21.35 -11.49
N LYS A 10 40.62 -21.39 -11.17
CA LYS A 10 39.62 -20.40 -11.63
C LYS A 10 39.48 -19.19 -10.69
N LEU A 11 39.88 -19.34 -9.43
CA LEU A 11 39.83 -18.27 -8.41
C LEU A 11 41.10 -17.42 -8.40
N LEU A 12 42.23 -17.97 -8.83
CA LEU A 12 43.52 -17.27 -8.84
C LEU A 12 43.51 -15.94 -9.64
N PRO A 13 42.88 -15.84 -10.83
CA PRO A 13 42.80 -14.57 -11.57
C PRO A 13 41.92 -13.53 -10.86
N LEU A 14 40.83 -13.95 -10.22
CA LEU A 14 39.91 -13.10 -9.46
C LEU A 14 40.57 -12.52 -8.20
N VAL A 15 41.32 -13.35 -7.48
CA VAL A 15 42.08 -12.93 -6.30
C VAL A 15 43.19 -11.95 -6.70
N LEU A 16 43.90 -12.21 -7.80
CA LEU A 16 44.94 -11.30 -8.30
C LEU A 16 44.35 -9.96 -8.79
N ALA A 17 43.18 -9.96 -9.42
CA ALA A 17 42.47 -8.75 -9.82
C ALA A 17 41.97 -7.92 -8.61
N ALA A 18 41.42 -8.58 -7.58
CA ALA A 18 40.99 -7.92 -6.35
C ALA A 18 42.17 -7.32 -5.56
N ILE A 19 43.31 -8.02 -5.51
CA ILE A 19 44.55 -7.51 -4.90
C ILE A 19 45.08 -6.32 -5.71
N GLY A 20 45.08 -6.39 -7.04
CA GLY A 20 45.49 -5.28 -7.89
C GLY A 20 44.60 -4.03 -7.73
N TYR A 21 43.29 -4.22 -7.62
CA TYR A 21 42.33 -3.12 -7.40
C TYR A 21 42.50 -2.49 -6.00
N ALA A 22 42.67 -3.30 -4.96
CA ALA A 22 42.92 -2.84 -3.60
C ALA A 22 44.25 -2.06 -3.47
N GLN A 23 45.29 -2.49 -4.19
CA GLN A 23 46.58 -1.80 -4.24
C GLN A 23 46.52 -0.47 -4.99
N ALA A 24 45.77 -0.41 -6.10
CA ALA A 24 45.56 0.85 -6.83
C ALA A 24 44.71 1.85 -6.02
N TYR A 25 43.71 1.37 -5.27
CA TYR A 25 42.85 2.21 -4.43
C TYR A 25 43.59 2.78 -3.21
N THR A 26 44.46 1.99 -2.59
CA THR A 26 45.30 2.45 -1.46
C THR A 26 46.38 3.43 -1.89
N ALA A 27 47.01 3.25 -3.08
CA ALA A 27 47.96 4.21 -3.63
C ALA A 27 47.32 5.57 -3.97
N LYS A 28 46.05 5.58 -4.35
CA LYS A 28 45.28 6.81 -4.65
C LYS A 28 44.89 7.58 -3.38
N GLN A 29 44.74 6.90 -2.24
CA GLN A 29 44.45 7.55 -0.95
C GLN A 29 45.69 8.06 -0.21
N SER A 30 46.88 7.49 -0.45
CA SER A 30 48.12 7.89 0.24
C SER A 30 48.87 9.06 -0.40
N GLY A 31 48.46 9.54 -1.59
CA GLY A 31 49.08 10.70 -2.25
C GLY A 31 50.54 10.50 -2.69
N THR A 32 51.05 9.27 -2.68
CA THR A 32 52.44 8.94 -3.05
C THR A 32 52.47 8.30 -4.43
N GLU A 33 52.40 9.12 -5.48
CA GLU A 33 52.62 8.66 -6.85
C GLU A 33 54.14 8.72 -7.14
N GLN A 34 54.85 7.62 -6.93
CA GLN A 34 56.15 7.41 -7.57
C GLN A 34 55.95 6.54 -8.81
N GLN A 35 56.37 7.08 -9.95
CA GLN A 35 56.39 6.43 -11.26
C GLN A 35 57.23 5.14 -11.21
N HIS A 36 56.55 4.00 -11.05
CA HIS A 36 57.07 2.74 -11.55
C HIS A 36 56.16 2.26 -12.68
N GLY A 37 56.74 2.23 -13.88
CA GLY A 37 56.07 1.84 -15.11
C GLY A 37 55.60 0.39 -15.03
N TRP A 38 54.31 0.21 -15.29
CA TRP A 38 53.73 -1.11 -15.54
C TRP A 38 53.47 -1.25 -17.04
N ASP A 39 53.99 -2.33 -17.61
CA ASP A 39 53.99 -2.63 -19.04
C ASP A 39 52.58 -2.59 -19.68
N ALA A 40 52.56 -2.15 -20.95
CA ALA A 40 51.37 -1.97 -21.79
C ALA A 40 50.56 -3.26 -22.07
N GLN A 41 51.01 -4.42 -21.59
CA GLN A 41 50.26 -5.68 -21.71
C GLN A 41 49.18 -5.86 -20.64
N THR A 42 49.31 -5.23 -19.46
CA THR A 42 48.32 -5.32 -18.38
C THR A 42 47.08 -4.44 -18.65
N VAL A 43 47.26 -3.35 -19.39
CA VAL A 43 46.19 -2.39 -19.72
C VAL A 43 45.30 -2.91 -20.86
N GLY A 44 45.87 -3.70 -21.78
CA GLY A 44 45.13 -4.31 -22.89
C GLY A 44 44.14 -5.41 -22.47
N PHE A 45 44.41 -6.10 -21.35
CA PHE A 45 43.52 -7.15 -20.83
C PHE A 45 42.22 -6.57 -20.23
N SER A 46 42.24 -5.30 -19.81
CA SER A 46 41.09 -4.64 -19.17
C SER A 46 40.10 -4.01 -20.16
N GLN A 47 40.52 -3.66 -21.38
CA GLN A 47 39.62 -2.99 -22.34
C GLN A 47 38.85 -3.94 -23.24
N GLN A 48 39.31 -5.19 -23.39
CA GLN A 48 38.69 -6.15 -24.31
C GLN A 48 37.67 -7.08 -23.62
N PHE A 49 37.74 -7.23 -22.29
CA PHE A 49 36.83 -8.10 -21.52
C PHE A 49 35.88 -7.35 -20.57
N ALA A 50 36.04 -6.04 -20.38
CA ALA A 50 35.11 -5.25 -19.56
C ALA A 50 33.65 -5.23 -20.10
N PRO A 51 33.38 -5.19 -21.43
CA PRO A 51 32.01 -5.21 -21.93
C PRO A 51 31.32 -6.58 -21.81
N GLU A 52 32.09 -7.67 -21.81
CA GLU A 52 31.55 -9.04 -21.70
C GLU A 52 31.48 -9.55 -20.25
N MET A 53 32.33 -9.04 -19.34
CA MET A 53 32.30 -9.42 -17.92
C MET A 53 31.26 -8.63 -17.10
N LEU A 54 30.76 -7.50 -17.62
CA LEU A 54 29.61 -6.77 -17.08
C LEU A 54 28.26 -7.34 -17.56
N ALA A 55 28.28 -8.35 -18.43
CA ALA A 55 27.10 -8.97 -19.01
C ALA A 55 27.06 -10.49 -18.77
N SER A 56 27.25 -10.97 -17.53
CA SER A 56 26.90 -12.36 -17.17
C SER A 56 26.91 -12.65 -15.66
N THR A 57 26.22 -11.81 -14.88
CA THR A 57 25.39 -12.32 -13.78
C THR A 57 24.03 -11.74 -14.06
N THR A 58 23.08 -12.53 -14.58
CA THR A 58 21.72 -12.04 -14.84
C THR A 58 21.08 -11.73 -13.49
N ALA A 59 21.25 -10.50 -13.01
CA ALA A 59 20.57 -10.03 -11.81
C ALA A 59 19.07 -10.08 -12.09
N SER A 60 18.34 -10.79 -11.22
CA SER A 60 16.87 -10.75 -11.19
C SER A 60 16.45 -9.35 -10.80
N ASN A 61 15.67 -8.67 -11.63
CA ASN A 61 15.08 -7.37 -11.26
C ASN A 61 13.81 -7.60 -10.44
N HIS A 62 13.46 -6.63 -9.60
CA HIS A 62 12.21 -6.62 -8.86
C HIS A 62 11.35 -5.47 -9.39
N TRP A 63 10.17 -5.80 -9.90
CA TRP A 63 9.23 -4.85 -10.46
C TRP A 63 8.05 -4.67 -9.53
N ALA A 64 7.43 -3.50 -9.57
CA ALA A 64 6.22 -3.23 -8.81
C ALA A 64 5.14 -2.49 -9.59
N VAL A 65 3.89 -2.83 -9.31
CA VAL A 65 2.71 -2.07 -9.75
C VAL A 65 1.89 -1.71 -8.53
N LEU A 66 1.73 -0.42 -8.26
CA LEU A 66 0.99 0.13 -7.14
C LEU A 66 -0.23 0.88 -7.65
N ILE A 67 -1.40 0.62 -7.08
CA ILE A 67 -2.64 1.24 -7.54
C ILE A 67 -3.61 1.61 -6.43
N ALA A 68 -4.07 2.86 -6.47
CA ALA A 68 -5.19 3.36 -5.67
C ALA A 68 -6.42 3.47 -6.57
N GLY A 69 -7.44 2.63 -6.32
CA GLY A 69 -8.62 2.50 -7.18
C GLY A 69 -9.70 3.56 -6.97
N SER A 70 -9.49 4.58 -6.13
CA SER A 70 -10.51 5.63 -5.89
C SER A 70 -9.98 7.05 -5.85
N ALA A 71 -10.96 7.96 -5.87
CA ALA A 71 -10.81 9.39 -5.82
C ALA A 71 -11.51 9.98 -4.59
N GLY A 72 -11.24 11.27 -4.36
CA GLY A 72 -11.92 12.11 -3.40
C GLY A 72 -11.30 12.05 -2.01
N TYR A 73 -11.35 13.17 -1.29
CA TYR A 73 -10.69 13.34 0.00
C TYR A 73 -11.22 12.39 1.10
N GLY A 74 -12.47 11.95 1.00
CA GLY A 74 -13.00 10.89 1.87
C GLY A 74 -12.33 9.52 1.69
N ASN A 75 -11.60 9.32 0.58
CA ASN A 75 -10.79 8.13 0.27
C ASN A 75 -9.29 8.42 0.30
N TYR A 76 -8.87 9.50 0.97
CA TYR A 76 -7.48 9.88 1.19
C TYR A 76 -6.54 8.68 1.46
N ARG A 77 -6.98 7.80 2.36
CA ARG A 77 -6.25 6.60 2.81
C ARG A 77 -5.67 5.73 1.69
N HIS A 78 -6.39 5.52 0.59
CA HIS A 78 -5.92 4.60 -0.44
C HIS A 78 -4.72 5.16 -1.23
N GLN A 79 -4.71 6.47 -1.51
CA GLN A 79 -3.56 7.12 -2.15
C GLN A 79 -2.41 7.31 -1.16
N ALA A 80 -2.71 7.54 0.13
CA ALA A 80 -1.70 7.54 1.17
C ALA A 80 -1.01 6.18 1.32
N ASP A 81 -1.76 5.08 1.25
CA ASP A 81 -1.23 3.72 1.29
C ASP A 81 -0.30 3.46 0.08
N VAL A 82 -0.74 3.80 -1.13
CA VAL A 82 0.07 3.63 -2.35
C VAL A 82 1.34 4.45 -2.32
N CYS A 83 1.26 5.71 -1.86
CA CYS A 83 2.44 6.54 -1.67
C CYS A 83 3.39 5.95 -0.63
N HIS A 84 2.87 5.43 0.49
CA HIS A 84 3.70 4.79 1.51
C HIS A 84 4.37 3.51 1.00
N ALA A 85 3.64 2.66 0.28
CA ALA A 85 4.20 1.50 -0.41
C ALA A 85 5.32 1.92 -1.38
N TYR A 86 5.12 2.98 -2.17
CA TYR A 86 6.16 3.51 -3.05
C TYR A 86 7.42 3.90 -2.27
N GLN A 87 7.28 4.61 -1.14
CA GLN A 87 8.45 4.99 -0.32
C GLN A 87 9.18 3.76 0.22
N ILE A 88 8.47 2.71 0.64
CA ILE A 88 9.05 1.43 1.07
C ILE A 88 9.90 0.84 -0.05
N LEU A 89 9.35 0.70 -1.26
CA LEU A 89 10.05 0.11 -2.40
C LEU A 89 11.29 0.91 -2.81
N ARG A 90 11.19 2.25 -2.84
CA ARG A 90 12.33 3.12 -3.16
C ARG A 90 13.43 3.03 -2.12
N ARG A 91 13.07 3.01 -0.83
CA ARG A 91 14.04 2.83 0.27
C ARG A 91 14.66 1.43 0.25
N GLY A 92 13.90 0.42 -0.16
CA GLY A 92 14.37 -0.94 -0.38
C GLY A 92 15.33 -1.10 -1.56
N GLY A 93 15.45 -0.08 -2.42
CA GLY A 93 16.41 -0.06 -3.54
C GLY A 93 15.80 -0.36 -4.91
N ILE A 94 14.49 -0.60 -5.01
CA ILE A 94 13.84 -0.81 -6.31
C ILE A 94 13.90 0.52 -7.11
N PRO A 95 14.48 0.52 -8.32
CA PRO A 95 14.63 1.74 -9.09
C PRO A 95 13.26 2.25 -9.61
N GLU A 96 13.11 3.57 -9.77
CA GLU A 96 11.82 4.21 -10.11
C GLU A 96 11.27 3.73 -11.46
N GLU A 97 12.16 3.42 -12.40
CA GLU A 97 11.79 2.84 -13.70
C GLU A 97 11.15 1.45 -13.60
N GLN A 98 11.29 0.76 -12.46
CA GLN A 98 10.70 -0.56 -12.19
C GLN A 98 9.46 -0.49 -11.29
N ILE A 99 9.04 0.71 -10.85
CA ILE A 99 7.82 0.92 -10.07
C ILE A 99 6.82 1.69 -10.94
N ILE A 100 5.60 1.20 -11.03
CA ILE A 100 4.52 1.78 -11.83
C ILE A 100 3.38 2.18 -10.91
N VAL A 101 3.04 3.46 -10.85
CA VAL A 101 2.00 3.97 -9.93
C VAL A 101 0.78 4.47 -10.69
N LEU A 102 -0.40 3.97 -10.32
CA LEU A 102 -1.69 4.41 -10.82
C LEU A 102 -2.51 5.00 -9.66
N MET A 103 -2.75 6.30 -9.66
CA MET A 103 -3.60 6.93 -8.65
C MET A 103 -4.17 8.25 -9.13
N MET A 104 -5.36 8.61 -8.65
CA MET A 104 -6.09 9.80 -9.13
C MET A 104 -5.34 11.13 -8.96
N ASP A 105 -4.43 11.22 -7.99
CA ASP A 105 -3.64 12.40 -7.66
C ASP A 105 -4.47 13.62 -7.24
N ASP A 106 -5.57 13.38 -6.53
CA ASP A 106 -6.54 14.41 -6.13
C ASP A 106 -6.57 14.70 -4.62
N ILE A 107 -5.52 14.29 -3.90
CA ILE A 107 -5.41 14.38 -2.44
C ILE A 107 -4.45 15.48 -1.97
N ALA A 108 -3.20 15.47 -2.42
CA ALA A 108 -2.16 16.36 -1.90
C ALA A 108 -2.56 17.84 -2.04
N HIS A 109 -3.17 18.21 -3.16
CA HIS A 109 -3.62 19.59 -3.46
C HIS A 109 -5.13 19.77 -3.34
N ASN A 110 -5.83 18.84 -2.69
CA ASN A 110 -7.26 18.95 -2.46
C ASN A 110 -7.58 20.20 -1.61
N PRO A 111 -8.61 21.00 -1.94
CA PRO A 111 -9.02 22.13 -1.09
C PRO A 111 -9.41 21.75 0.34
N GLU A 112 -9.78 20.49 0.57
CA GLU A 112 -10.08 19.95 1.90
C GLU A 112 -8.83 19.54 2.69
N ASN A 113 -7.65 19.48 2.04
CA ASN A 113 -6.40 19.13 2.70
C ASN A 113 -5.87 20.31 3.53
N PRO A 114 -5.83 20.21 4.88
CA PRO A 114 -5.33 21.29 5.72
C PRO A 114 -3.81 21.44 5.65
N VAL A 115 -3.09 20.49 5.05
CA VAL A 115 -1.64 20.55 4.82
C VAL A 115 -1.37 20.38 3.32
N PRO A 116 -1.58 21.44 2.50
CA PRO A 116 -1.45 21.34 1.05
C PRO A 116 -0.07 20.86 0.60
N GLY A 117 -0.07 19.99 -0.41
CA GLY A 117 1.13 19.41 -1.02
C GLY A 117 1.74 18.23 -0.28
N LYS A 118 1.15 17.80 0.85
CA LYS A 118 1.63 16.65 1.63
C LYS A 118 0.53 15.61 1.85
N VAL A 119 0.95 14.36 1.97
CA VAL A 119 0.09 13.23 2.34
C VAL A 119 0.83 12.41 3.40
N PHE A 120 0.14 12.07 4.49
CA PHE A 120 0.60 11.26 5.61
C PHE A 120 -0.20 9.96 5.69
N ASN A 121 0.46 8.84 5.99
CA ASN A 121 -0.20 7.54 6.14
C ASN A 121 -0.35 7.08 7.60
N LYS A 122 0.13 7.88 8.57
CA LYS A 122 -0.02 7.61 10.00
C LYS A 122 -0.04 8.91 10.81
N PRO A 123 -0.64 8.91 12.02
CA PRO A 123 -0.69 10.10 12.86
C PRO A 123 0.65 10.38 13.54
N THR A 124 0.79 11.61 14.02
CA THR A 124 1.89 12.01 14.92
C THR A 124 1.37 12.83 16.09
N GLU A 125 2.12 12.82 17.20
CA GLU A 125 1.82 13.64 18.36
C GLU A 125 1.95 15.14 18.05
N VAL A 126 1.32 15.99 18.86
CA VAL A 126 1.42 17.45 18.74
C VAL A 126 2.88 17.89 18.89
N GLY A 127 3.40 18.66 17.93
CA GLY A 127 4.80 19.10 17.90
C GLY A 127 5.77 18.09 17.28
N VAL A 128 5.28 16.92 16.84
CA VAL A 128 6.06 15.94 16.07
C VAL A 128 5.65 16.05 14.60
N PRO A 129 6.55 16.48 13.69
CA PRO A 129 6.24 16.57 12.26
C PRO A 129 5.80 15.22 11.69
N GLY A 130 4.75 15.24 10.87
CA GLY A 130 4.36 14.08 10.07
C GLY A 130 5.39 13.72 9.01
N VAL A 131 5.47 12.43 8.69
CA VAL A 131 6.27 11.93 7.56
C VAL A 131 5.41 12.02 6.29
N ASP A 132 5.80 12.91 5.39
CA ASP A 132 5.17 13.04 4.08
C ASP A 132 5.54 11.85 3.19
N VAL A 133 4.53 11.09 2.76
CA VAL A 133 4.69 9.95 1.84
C VAL A 133 4.48 10.35 0.38
N TYR A 134 3.91 11.54 0.10
CA TYR A 134 3.64 11.99 -1.26
C TYR A 134 4.88 12.51 -1.98
N GLY A 135 5.76 13.22 -1.26
CA GLY A 135 7.00 13.75 -1.81
C GLY A 135 7.83 12.68 -2.54
N GLY A 136 7.99 12.84 -3.85
CA GLY A 136 8.77 11.92 -4.69
C GLY A 136 8.03 10.66 -5.17
N CYS A 137 6.76 10.48 -4.80
CA CYS A 137 5.91 9.42 -5.37
C CYS A 137 5.69 9.68 -6.86
N ALA A 138 6.35 8.92 -7.72
CA ALA A 138 6.30 9.09 -9.17
C ALA A 138 5.02 8.46 -9.74
N ILE A 139 4.06 9.30 -10.13
CA ILE A 139 2.74 8.87 -10.61
C ILE A 139 2.79 8.69 -12.13
N ASP A 140 2.58 7.46 -12.60
CA ASP A 140 2.62 7.13 -14.02
C ASP A 140 1.28 7.36 -14.71
N TYR A 141 0.18 7.04 -14.02
CA TYR A 141 -1.18 7.22 -14.55
C TYR A 141 -2.03 7.91 -13.50
N SER A 142 -2.69 9.01 -13.88
CA SER A 142 -3.52 9.82 -13.00
C SER A 142 -4.84 10.22 -13.64
N GLY A 143 -5.77 10.68 -12.81
CA GLY A 143 -7.11 11.08 -13.26
C GLY A 143 -7.80 10.00 -14.09
N ASP A 144 -8.19 10.37 -15.31
CA ASP A 144 -8.97 9.52 -16.22
C ASP A 144 -8.21 8.28 -16.73
N ASP A 145 -6.88 8.24 -16.56
CA ASP A 145 -6.06 7.12 -16.99
C ASP A 145 -6.07 5.96 -15.98
N VAL A 146 -6.62 6.16 -14.77
CA VAL A 146 -6.74 5.11 -13.74
C VAL A 146 -7.95 4.23 -14.04
N THR A 147 -7.77 3.23 -14.89
CA THR A 147 -8.84 2.34 -15.37
C THR A 147 -8.44 0.86 -15.29
N PRO A 148 -9.42 -0.08 -15.24
CA PRO A 148 -9.16 -1.52 -15.37
C PRO A 148 -8.38 -1.85 -16.65
N TYR A 149 -8.66 -1.12 -17.74
CA TYR A 149 -7.94 -1.27 -19.01
C TYR A 149 -6.46 -0.92 -18.84
N THR A 150 -6.15 0.28 -18.34
CA THR A 150 -4.77 0.73 -18.12
C THR A 150 -4.04 -0.24 -17.21
N PHE A 151 -4.64 -0.64 -16.08
CA PHE A 151 -4.04 -1.59 -15.15
C PHE A 151 -3.72 -2.94 -15.82
N THR A 152 -4.66 -3.49 -16.59
CA THR A 152 -4.45 -4.73 -17.36
C THR A 152 -3.31 -4.59 -18.35
N LYS A 153 -3.21 -3.46 -19.06
CA LYS A 153 -2.15 -3.20 -20.04
C LYS A 153 -0.78 -2.98 -19.40
N VAL A 154 -0.74 -2.36 -18.22
CA VAL A 154 0.46 -2.26 -17.39
C VAL A 154 0.95 -3.65 -16.98
N LEU A 155 0.06 -4.50 -16.45
CA LEU A 155 0.38 -5.86 -16.02
C LEU A 155 0.89 -6.72 -17.18
N THR A 156 0.24 -6.62 -18.35
CA THR A 156 0.54 -7.45 -19.52
C THR A 156 1.64 -6.89 -20.44
N GLY A 157 2.29 -5.78 -20.04
CA GLY A 157 3.45 -5.25 -20.75
C GLY A 157 3.14 -4.61 -22.11
N ASP A 158 1.89 -4.21 -22.36
CA ASP A 158 1.42 -3.72 -23.66
C ASP A 158 1.65 -2.21 -23.81
N ALA A 159 2.90 -1.83 -24.05
CA ALA A 159 3.31 -0.42 -24.16
C ALA A 159 2.68 0.32 -25.35
N GLU A 160 2.36 -0.38 -26.44
CA GLU A 160 1.71 0.26 -27.61
C GLU A 160 0.25 0.60 -27.32
N ALA A 161 -0.46 -0.22 -26.53
CA ALA A 161 -1.82 0.10 -26.10
C ALA A 161 -1.89 1.35 -25.22
N LEU A 162 -0.83 1.66 -24.45
CA LEU A 162 -0.76 2.81 -23.56
C LEU A 162 0.06 3.98 -24.13
N LYS A 163 0.32 3.97 -25.43
CA LYS A 163 1.04 5.05 -26.08
C LYS A 163 0.25 6.37 -26.00
N GLY A 164 0.81 7.34 -25.28
CA GLY A 164 0.17 8.64 -25.06
C GLY A 164 -0.87 8.66 -23.93
N VAL A 165 -0.95 7.59 -23.13
CA VAL A 165 -1.74 7.50 -21.90
C VAL A 165 -0.76 7.52 -20.72
N GLY A 166 -0.97 8.41 -19.74
CA GLY A 166 -0.03 8.61 -18.64
C GLY A 166 1.43 8.74 -19.10
N SER A 167 2.34 8.06 -18.39
CA SER A 167 3.76 7.94 -18.76
C SER A 167 4.03 6.92 -19.86
N GLY A 168 3.06 6.04 -20.16
CA GLY A 168 3.22 4.87 -21.04
C GLY A 168 4.10 3.75 -20.44
N LYS A 169 4.47 3.84 -19.14
CA LYS A 169 5.25 2.82 -18.44
C LYS A 169 4.40 1.56 -18.23
N VAL A 170 4.96 0.41 -18.57
CA VAL A 170 4.34 -0.92 -18.38
C VAL A 170 5.38 -1.88 -17.81
N LEU A 171 4.95 -3.03 -17.28
CA LEU A 171 5.90 -4.05 -16.85
C LEU A 171 6.76 -4.49 -18.03
N ARG A 172 8.07 -4.57 -17.80
CA ARG A 172 9.06 -5.15 -18.72
C ARG A 172 9.81 -6.31 -18.08
N SER A 173 9.18 -6.92 -17.07
CA SER A 173 9.68 -8.09 -16.36
C SER A 173 9.73 -9.33 -17.27
N THR A 174 10.63 -10.23 -16.92
CA THR A 174 10.95 -11.46 -17.65
C THR A 174 10.82 -12.68 -16.73
N ASP A 175 11.04 -13.88 -17.27
CA ASP A 175 11.01 -15.16 -16.55
C ASP A 175 12.02 -15.28 -15.39
N LYS A 176 12.91 -14.30 -15.24
CA LYS A 176 13.90 -14.22 -14.16
C LYS A 176 13.54 -13.21 -13.08
N ASP A 177 12.62 -12.30 -13.37
CA ASP A 177 12.31 -11.15 -12.52
C ASP A 177 11.17 -11.48 -11.54
N ARG A 178 11.12 -10.77 -10.42
CA ARG A 178 10.00 -10.87 -9.46
C ARG A 178 9.09 -9.67 -9.60
N VAL A 179 7.80 -9.88 -9.37
CA VAL A 179 6.79 -8.82 -9.51
C VAL A 179 6.00 -8.69 -8.21
N PHE A 180 5.91 -7.48 -7.68
CA PHE A 180 5.02 -7.12 -6.58
C PHE A 180 3.85 -6.29 -7.10
N VAL A 181 2.63 -6.64 -6.74
CA VAL A 181 1.44 -5.85 -7.06
C VAL A 181 0.72 -5.49 -5.77
N ASN A 182 0.51 -4.20 -5.54
CA ASN A 182 -0.30 -3.73 -4.42
C ASN A 182 -1.49 -2.92 -4.95
N PHE A 183 -2.70 -3.41 -4.66
CA PHE A 183 -3.94 -2.78 -5.04
C PHE A 183 -4.70 -2.35 -3.78
N VAL A 184 -5.11 -1.08 -3.74
CA VAL A 184 -5.78 -0.46 -2.58
C VAL A 184 -7.03 0.29 -3.03
N ASP A 185 -8.22 -0.22 -2.70
CA ASP A 185 -9.48 0.50 -2.90
C ASP A 185 -10.68 -0.08 -2.11
N HIS A 186 -11.89 0.32 -2.48
CA HIS A 186 -13.13 -0.41 -2.27
C HIS A 186 -13.21 -1.69 -3.10
N GLY A 187 -14.03 -2.61 -2.62
CA GLY A 187 -14.38 -3.84 -3.32
C GLY A 187 -15.81 -4.28 -3.04
N GLY A 188 -16.18 -5.35 -3.72
CA GLY A 188 -17.41 -6.08 -3.51
C GLY A 188 -17.20 -7.54 -3.88
N VAL A 189 -18.24 -8.36 -3.77
CA VAL A 189 -18.13 -9.79 -4.10
C VAL A 189 -17.76 -9.95 -5.59
N GLY A 190 -16.56 -10.45 -5.85
CA GLY A 190 -16.01 -10.73 -7.18
C GLY A 190 -15.64 -9.49 -8.00
N LEU A 191 -15.46 -8.33 -7.37
CA LEU A 191 -15.02 -7.09 -8.05
C LEU A 191 -14.20 -6.17 -7.15
N ILE A 192 -13.35 -5.36 -7.78
CA ILE A 192 -12.61 -4.24 -7.17
C ILE A 192 -12.93 -2.94 -7.89
N GLY A 193 -12.92 -1.83 -7.15
CA GLY A 193 -13.27 -0.51 -7.63
C GLY A 193 -12.15 0.17 -8.44
N PHE A 194 -12.55 0.93 -9.44
CA PHE A 194 -11.75 1.97 -10.08
C PHE A 194 -12.54 3.28 -9.99
N PRO A 195 -11.91 4.46 -10.20
CA PRO A 195 -12.58 5.74 -9.96
C PRO A 195 -13.89 5.93 -10.74
N LYS A 196 -14.00 5.31 -11.92
CA LYS A 196 -15.18 5.38 -12.79
C LYS A 196 -15.71 4.01 -13.24
N GLU A 197 -15.03 2.92 -12.91
CA GLU A 197 -15.27 1.59 -13.45
C GLU A 197 -15.05 0.53 -12.36
N THR A 198 -15.23 -0.75 -12.68
CA THR A 198 -14.91 -1.87 -11.78
C THR A 198 -14.20 -2.94 -12.58
N MET A 199 -13.29 -3.66 -11.94
CA MET A 199 -12.66 -4.85 -12.51
C MET A 199 -13.21 -6.10 -11.82
N HIS A 200 -13.63 -7.09 -12.60
CA HIS A 200 -14.10 -8.37 -12.07
C HIS A 200 -12.94 -9.34 -11.77
N ALA A 201 -13.16 -10.25 -10.82
CA ALA A 201 -12.19 -11.29 -10.45
C ALA A 201 -11.66 -12.07 -11.65
N SER A 202 -12.54 -12.44 -12.59
CA SER A 202 -12.16 -13.16 -13.82
C SER A 202 -11.23 -12.36 -14.73
N GLU A 203 -11.38 -11.04 -14.78
CA GLU A 203 -10.52 -10.18 -15.59
C GLU A 203 -9.12 -10.09 -14.97
N LEU A 204 -9.05 -9.93 -13.63
CA LEU A 204 -7.79 -9.87 -12.90
C LEU A 204 -7.03 -11.20 -13.01
N VAL A 205 -7.68 -12.31 -12.69
CA VAL A 205 -7.06 -13.65 -12.79
C VAL A 205 -6.68 -13.96 -14.24
N GLY A 206 -7.49 -13.53 -15.21
CA GLY A 206 -7.16 -13.64 -16.64
C GLY A 206 -5.89 -12.88 -17.03
N ALA A 207 -5.69 -11.67 -16.51
CA ALA A 207 -4.47 -10.90 -16.74
C ALA A 207 -3.24 -11.58 -16.12
N LEU A 208 -3.36 -12.10 -14.89
CA LEU A 208 -2.29 -12.86 -14.23
C LEU A 208 -1.93 -14.14 -15.01
N GLN A 209 -2.93 -14.86 -15.51
CA GLN A 209 -2.71 -16.02 -16.38
C GLN A 209 -1.99 -15.61 -17.68
N GLN A 210 -2.38 -14.49 -18.30
CA GLN A 210 -1.73 -13.98 -19.50
C GLN A 210 -0.26 -13.64 -19.24
N MET A 211 0.06 -13.03 -18.09
CA MET A 211 1.45 -12.76 -17.69
C MET A 211 2.25 -14.06 -17.52
N HIS A 212 1.65 -15.09 -16.89
CA HIS A 212 2.26 -16.40 -16.74
C HIS A 212 2.57 -17.06 -18.09
N ASP A 213 1.57 -17.10 -18.98
CA ASP A 213 1.70 -17.71 -20.32
C ASP A 213 2.77 -17.00 -21.17
N ALA A 214 2.95 -15.70 -20.95
CA ALA A 214 3.98 -14.88 -21.58
C ALA A 214 5.35 -14.92 -20.86
N SER A 215 5.50 -15.72 -19.79
CA SER A 215 6.73 -15.84 -19.00
C SER A 215 7.26 -14.49 -18.50
N MET A 216 6.37 -13.66 -17.97
CA MET A 216 6.69 -12.29 -17.54
C MET A 216 7.23 -12.18 -16.10
N TYR A 217 7.35 -13.30 -15.37
CA TYR A 217 7.89 -13.30 -14.01
C TYR A 217 8.38 -14.70 -13.63
N LYS A 218 9.34 -14.75 -12.69
CA LYS A 218 9.73 -15.94 -11.92
C LYS A 218 8.68 -16.24 -10.85
N GLU A 219 8.37 -15.24 -10.02
CA GLU A 219 7.35 -15.25 -8.97
C GLU A 219 6.62 -13.90 -8.92
N LEU A 220 5.35 -13.92 -8.58
CA LEU A 220 4.54 -12.72 -8.37
C LEU A 220 3.86 -12.75 -7.00
N VAL A 221 3.96 -11.64 -6.26
CA VAL A 221 3.23 -11.41 -5.01
C VAL A 221 2.16 -10.34 -5.23
N PHE A 222 0.94 -10.59 -4.77
CA PHE A 222 -0.20 -9.67 -4.91
C PHE A 222 -0.82 -9.36 -3.54
N TYR A 223 -0.77 -8.11 -3.11
CA TYR A 223 -1.43 -7.61 -1.89
C TYR A 223 -2.67 -6.80 -2.25
N LEU A 224 -3.83 -7.27 -1.79
CA LEU A 224 -5.13 -6.65 -2.10
C LEU A 224 -5.82 -6.10 -0.85
N GLU A 225 -5.81 -4.78 -0.71
CA GLU A 225 -6.65 -4.04 0.22
C GLU A 225 -7.97 -3.68 -0.45
N ALA A 226 -9.03 -4.41 -0.11
CA ALA A 226 -10.40 -4.12 -0.50
C ALA A 226 -11.42 -4.86 0.37
N CYS A 227 -12.65 -4.34 0.41
CA CYS A 227 -13.80 -5.08 0.92
C CYS A 227 -14.06 -6.33 0.08
N GLU A 228 -14.39 -7.43 0.74
CA GLU A 228 -14.61 -8.74 0.10
C GLU A 228 -13.44 -9.21 -0.78
N SER A 229 -12.22 -8.69 -0.56
CA SER A 229 -11.02 -8.95 -1.38
C SER A 229 -10.69 -10.43 -1.55
N GLY A 230 -10.98 -11.27 -0.55
CA GLY A 230 -10.80 -12.73 -0.68
C GLY A 230 -11.66 -13.38 -1.77
N SER A 231 -12.72 -12.72 -2.23
CA SER A 231 -13.53 -13.18 -3.36
C SER A 231 -12.83 -13.02 -4.71
N MET A 232 -11.80 -12.19 -4.82
CA MET A 232 -11.08 -11.94 -6.07
C MET A 232 -10.17 -13.09 -6.49
N PHE A 233 -9.77 -13.94 -5.54
CA PHE A 233 -8.77 -14.99 -5.76
C PHE A 233 -9.31 -16.42 -5.58
N GLN A 234 -10.64 -16.60 -5.52
CA GLN A 234 -11.26 -17.93 -5.36
C GLN A 234 -10.86 -18.91 -6.47
N GLU A 235 -10.68 -18.39 -7.69
CA GLU A 235 -10.32 -19.15 -8.89
C GLU A 235 -8.84 -18.95 -9.29
N LEU A 236 -8.00 -18.38 -8.41
CA LEU A 236 -6.58 -18.17 -8.69
C LEU A 236 -5.85 -19.52 -8.77
N PRO A 237 -5.23 -19.88 -9.91
CA PRO A 237 -4.52 -21.14 -10.04
C PRO A 237 -3.29 -21.22 -9.11
N THR A 238 -2.99 -22.41 -8.60
CA THR A 238 -1.83 -22.64 -7.71
C THR A 238 -0.55 -22.97 -8.48
N ASN A 239 -0.62 -23.15 -9.80
CA ASN A 239 0.49 -23.56 -10.65
C ASN A 239 1.04 -22.46 -11.56
N ILE A 240 0.71 -21.19 -11.27
CA ILE A 240 1.17 -20.02 -12.04
C ILE A 240 2.17 -19.13 -11.29
N ALA A 241 2.75 -19.62 -10.19
CA ALA A 241 3.74 -18.89 -9.38
C ALA A 241 3.28 -17.51 -8.87
N VAL A 242 1.97 -17.35 -8.61
CA VAL A 242 1.39 -16.18 -7.94
C VAL A 242 1.06 -16.54 -6.50
N TYR A 243 1.51 -15.73 -5.55
CA TYR A 243 1.07 -15.75 -4.15
C TYR A 243 0.28 -14.48 -3.87
N ALA A 244 -0.97 -14.60 -3.42
CA ALA A 244 -1.81 -13.44 -3.16
C ALA A 244 -2.26 -13.41 -1.70
N THR A 245 -2.33 -12.23 -1.11
CA THR A 245 -2.96 -11.99 0.20
C THR A 245 -4.07 -10.95 0.07
N SER A 246 -5.08 -11.06 0.92
CA SER A 246 -6.25 -10.18 0.89
C SER A 246 -6.57 -9.64 2.28
N ALA A 247 -6.96 -8.38 2.36
CA ALA A 247 -7.30 -7.70 3.62
C ALA A 247 -8.50 -8.31 4.35
N ALA A 248 -9.40 -8.96 3.62
CA ALA A 248 -10.65 -9.52 4.12
C ALA A 248 -10.98 -10.85 3.43
N ASN A 249 -11.84 -11.66 4.04
CA ASN A 249 -12.44 -12.82 3.37
C ASN A 249 -13.51 -12.39 2.34
N ALA A 250 -14.15 -13.35 1.68
CA ALA A 250 -15.12 -13.09 0.60
C ALA A 250 -16.47 -12.48 1.04
N HIS A 251 -16.69 -12.24 2.35
CA HIS A 251 -18.00 -11.93 2.94
C HIS A 251 -17.99 -10.74 3.89
N GLU A 252 -16.87 -10.04 4.03
CA GLU A 252 -16.74 -8.94 4.98
C GLU A 252 -16.02 -7.75 4.35
N SER A 253 -16.22 -6.58 4.94
CA SER A 253 -15.48 -5.38 4.56
C SER A 253 -14.06 -5.40 5.09
N SER A 254 -13.17 -4.71 4.39
CA SER A 254 -11.94 -4.22 5.00
C SER A 254 -12.20 -2.92 5.77
N TRP A 255 -11.16 -2.36 6.38
CA TRP A 255 -11.29 -1.30 7.38
C TRP A 255 -10.28 -0.19 7.14
N GLY A 256 -10.76 1.05 7.05
CA GLY A 256 -9.92 2.24 7.18
C GLY A 256 -9.41 2.36 8.61
N THR A 257 -8.27 3.00 8.82
CA THR A 257 -7.64 3.24 10.12
C THR A 257 -7.02 4.62 10.23
N TYR A 258 -6.56 4.96 11.44
CA TYR A 258 -6.09 6.30 11.78
C TYR A 258 -7.12 7.35 11.40
N CYS A 259 -8.38 7.03 11.68
CA CYS A 259 -9.53 7.85 11.39
C CYS A 259 -9.81 8.78 12.58
N MET A 260 -10.68 9.77 12.37
CA MET A 260 -11.12 10.70 13.41
C MET A 260 -11.57 9.96 14.70
N PRO A 261 -11.17 10.44 15.90
CA PRO A 261 -10.39 11.65 16.19
C PRO A 261 -8.86 11.49 16.06
N HIS A 262 -8.37 10.36 15.56
CA HIS A 262 -6.96 9.96 15.57
C HIS A 262 -6.20 10.26 14.27
N SER A 263 -6.80 10.98 13.32
CA SER A 263 -6.14 11.47 12.09
C SER A 263 -5.36 12.77 12.31
N MET A 264 -4.63 12.85 13.43
CA MET A 264 -3.86 14.02 13.83
C MET A 264 -2.43 13.92 13.34
N VAL A 265 -1.93 14.96 12.68
CA VAL A 265 -0.53 15.11 12.29
C VAL A 265 -0.04 16.47 12.74
N ASP A 266 0.95 16.49 13.63
CA ASP A 266 1.52 17.71 14.21
C ASP A 266 0.44 18.69 14.72
N GLY A 267 -0.54 18.16 15.45
CA GLY A 267 -1.66 18.96 15.98
C GLY A 267 -2.69 19.44 14.96
N VAL A 268 -2.58 19.05 13.68
CA VAL A 268 -3.58 19.31 12.63
C VAL A 268 -4.42 18.06 12.41
N ASN A 269 -5.75 18.19 12.45
CA ASN A 269 -6.66 17.09 12.11
C ASN A 269 -6.89 17.09 10.59
N LEU A 270 -6.68 15.96 9.92
CA LEU A 270 -6.91 15.84 8.48
C LEU A 270 -8.36 15.53 8.10
N HIS A 271 -9.25 15.34 9.07
CA HIS A 271 -10.69 15.12 8.85
C HIS A 271 -11.00 13.95 7.89
N THR A 272 -10.14 12.95 7.86
CA THR A 272 -10.25 11.74 7.05
C THR A 272 -9.58 10.55 7.77
N CYS A 273 -9.54 9.38 7.15
CA CYS A 273 -8.69 8.26 7.58
C CYS A 273 -7.35 8.33 6.85
N LEU A 274 -6.24 8.07 7.56
CA LEU A 274 -4.89 8.23 6.98
C LEU A 274 -4.38 6.98 6.24
N GLY A 275 -4.92 5.80 6.55
CA GLY A 275 -4.56 4.55 5.86
C GLY A 275 -5.65 3.48 6.03
N ASP A 276 -5.42 2.29 5.50
CA ASP A 276 -6.28 1.13 5.70
C ASP A 276 -5.58 0.08 6.58
N LEU A 277 -6.35 -0.62 7.42
CA LEU A 277 -5.81 -1.41 8.53
C LEU A 277 -4.88 -2.53 8.07
N TYR A 278 -5.24 -3.27 7.01
CA TYR A 278 -4.36 -4.30 6.47
C TYR A 278 -3.13 -3.63 5.82
N SER A 279 -3.34 -2.55 5.05
CA SER A 279 -2.27 -1.80 4.41
C SER A 279 -1.21 -1.31 5.40
N VAL A 280 -1.61 -0.53 6.41
CA VAL A 280 -0.65 0.03 7.38
C VAL A 280 0.03 -1.06 8.18
N ASN A 281 -0.64 -2.19 8.45
CA ASN A 281 -0.02 -3.28 9.18
C ASN A 281 1.14 -3.92 8.41
N TRP A 282 1.03 -4.16 7.09
CA TRP A 282 2.16 -4.73 6.34
C TRP A 282 3.24 -3.67 6.06
N MET A 283 2.84 -2.43 5.79
CA MET A 283 3.78 -1.34 5.51
C MET A 283 4.60 -0.97 6.75
N GLU A 284 3.95 -0.83 7.90
CA GLU A 284 4.65 -0.52 9.17
C GLU A 284 5.49 -1.70 9.66
N ASP A 285 5.10 -2.94 9.36
CA ASP A 285 5.93 -4.12 9.62
C ASP A 285 7.23 -4.06 8.79
N THR A 286 7.13 -3.80 7.49
CA THR A 286 8.31 -3.62 6.62
C THR A 286 9.18 -2.42 7.04
N ASP A 287 8.57 -1.29 7.42
CA ASP A 287 9.26 -0.11 7.96
C ASP A 287 10.16 -0.45 9.17
N THR A 288 9.75 -1.41 10.01
CA THR A 288 10.47 -1.73 11.26
C THR A 288 11.58 -2.75 11.11
N HIS A 289 11.60 -3.51 10.01
CA HIS A 289 12.55 -4.60 9.80
C HIS A 289 13.53 -4.34 8.64
N ASP A 290 13.46 -3.17 8.00
CA ASP A 290 14.19 -2.79 6.78
C ASP A 290 14.07 -3.85 5.64
N GLY A 291 13.09 -4.76 5.71
CA GLY A 291 12.85 -5.87 4.78
C GLY A 291 13.89 -7.00 4.76
N ILE A 292 15.00 -6.93 5.51
CA ILE A 292 16.21 -7.75 5.22
C ILE A 292 16.14 -9.18 5.81
N ALA A 293 15.16 -9.53 6.65
CA ALA A 293 15.16 -10.84 7.32
C ALA A 293 13.78 -11.53 7.48
N GLU A 294 12.68 -10.86 7.12
CA GLU A 294 11.35 -11.42 7.27
C GLU A 294 10.93 -12.19 6.01
N THR A 295 10.27 -13.34 6.20
CA THR A 295 9.69 -14.10 5.06
C THR A 295 8.28 -13.63 4.74
N LEU A 296 7.82 -13.81 3.51
CA LEU A 296 6.42 -13.54 3.13
C LEU A 296 5.41 -14.21 4.10
N LEU A 297 5.72 -15.44 4.54
CA LEU A 297 4.88 -16.16 5.50
C LEU A 297 4.87 -15.48 6.88
N THR A 298 6.02 -14.99 7.35
CA THR A 298 6.12 -14.30 8.64
C THR A 298 5.34 -12.98 8.60
N GLN A 299 5.51 -12.19 7.54
CA GLN A 299 4.78 -10.93 7.36
C GLN A 299 3.28 -11.19 7.26
N PHE A 300 2.86 -12.21 6.49
CA PHE A 300 1.46 -12.63 6.43
C PHE A 300 0.88 -12.97 7.81
N GLU A 301 1.56 -13.77 8.63
CA GLU A 301 1.08 -14.13 9.97
C GLU A 301 1.08 -12.92 10.92
N THR A 302 2.05 -12.01 10.79
CA THR A 302 2.07 -10.73 11.52
C THR A 302 0.86 -9.88 11.15
N VAL A 303 0.65 -9.63 9.86
CA VAL A 303 -0.45 -8.81 9.34
C VAL A 303 -1.80 -9.42 9.68
N LYS A 304 -1.95 -10.74 9.57
CA LYS A 304 -3.16 -11.46 9.97
C LYS A 304 -3.46 -11.33 11.46
N ARG A 305 -2.43 -11.35 12.31
CA ARG A 305 -2.58 -11.16 13.76
C ARG A 305 -2.94 -9.71 14.12
N LEU A 306 -2.40 -8.72 13.40
CA LEU A 306 -2.60 -7.30 13.69
C LEU A 306 -3.91 -6.74 13.08
N THR A 307 -4.36 -7.30 11.96
CA THR A 307 -5.60 -6.89 11.27
C THR A 307 -6.81 -7.54 11.93
N THR A 308 -7.13 -7.11 13.14
CA THR A 308 -8.14 -7.77 14.01
C THR A 308 -9.60 -7.51 13.64
N ARG A 309 -9.87 -6.71 12.60
CA ARG A 309 -11.23 -6.31 12.19
C ARG A 309 -11.78 -7.08 10.99
N SER A 310 -10.91 -7.84 10.31
CA SER A 310 -11.23 -8.70 9.18
C SER A 310 -10.33 -9.94 9.22
N HIS A 311 -10.58 -10.90 8.34
CA HIS A 311 -9.81 -12.11 8.19
C HIS A 311 -8.88 -11.96 6.99
N VAL A 312 -7.60 -11.74 7.27
CA VAL A 312 -6.57 -11.74 6.23
C VAL A 312 -6.43 -13.15 5.67
N MET A 313 -6.53 -13.29 4.34
CA MET A 313 -6.49 -14.57 3.63
C MET A 313 -5.27 -14.65 2.73
N ALA A 314 -4.88 -15.87 2.36
CA ALA A 314 -3.82 -16.15 1.40
C ALA A 314 -4.28 -17.16 0.34
N PHE A 315 -3.79 -17.00 -0.90
CA PHE A 315 -4.21 -17.75 -2.08
C PHE A 315 -3.03 -18.07 -3.01
N GLY A 316 -3.27 -18.94 -3.99
CA GLY A 316 -2.30 -19.25 -5.04
C GLY A 316 -1.20 -20.21 -4.57
N ASN A 317 0.01 -20.00 -5.08
CA ASN A 317 1.16 -20.84 -4.82
C ASN A 317 1.89 -20.43 -3.53
N SER A 318 1.82 -21.25 -2.49
CA SER A 318 2.52 -21.02 -1.23
C SER A 318 3.95 -21.57 -1.19
N SER A 319 4.47 -22.15 -2.28
CA SER A 319 5.77 -22.87 -2.26
C SER A 319 6.98 -21.97 -2.00
N PHE A 320 6.85 -20.66 -2.19
CA PHE A 320 7.92 -19.67 -2.05
C PHE A 320 7.66 -18.66 -0.93
N THR A 321 6.70 -18.91 -0.03
CA THR A 321 6.42 -17.97 1.08
C THR A 321 7.50 -17.95 2.16
N THR A 322 8.47 -18.87 2.10
CA THR A 322 9.68 -18.82 2.92
C THR A 322 10.76 -17.90 2.36
N GLU A 323 10.55 -17.32 1.16
CA GLU A 323 11.46 -16.33 0.60
C GLU A 323 11.32 -14.97 1.33
N PRO A 324 12.39 -14.16 1.39
CA PRO A 324 12.36 -12.86 2.04
C PRO A 324 11.36 -11.89 1.41
N THR A 325 10.74 -11.03 2.21
CA THR A 325 9.89 -9.93 1.70
C THR A 325 10.69 -8.96 0.83
N ALA A 326 11.97 -8.71 1.13
CA ALA A 326 12.88 -7.91 0.28
C ALA A 326 13.08 -8.45 -1.15
N ASP A 327 12.75 -9.71 -1.42
CA ASP A 327 12.75 -10.25 -2.79
C ASP A 327 11.61 -9.66 -3.66
N PHE A 328 10.65 -8.97 -3.04
CA PHE A 328 9.48 -8.36 -3.69
C PHE A 328 9.32 -6.87 -3.33
N GLU A 329 9.64 -6.51 -2.08
CA GLU A 329 9.47 -5.15 -1.52
C GLU A 329 10.78 -4.33 -1.50
N GLY A 330 11.88 -4.87 -2.00
CA GLY A 330 13.19 -4.19 -2.03
C GLY A 330 14.09 -4.73 -3.14
N ASP A 331 15.39 -4.42 -3.09
CA ASP A 331 16.43 -5.05 -3.90
C ASP A 331 17.19 -6.05 -3.03
N ALA A 332 17.24 -7.32 -3.44
CA ALA A 332 17.93 -8.42 -2.72
C ALA A 332 19.46 -8.26 -2.69
N ASN A 333 19.98 -7.09 -3.06
CA ASN A 333 21.39 -6.78 -3.08
C ASN A 333 21.80 -5.96 -1.82
N PRO A 334 22.17 -6.63 -0.70
CA PRO A 334 22.54 -5.98 0.56
C PRO A 334 23.82 -5.11 0.48
N MET A 335 24.44 -5.01 -0.70
CA MET A 335 25.65 -4.21 -0.93
C MET A 335 25.34 -2.77 -1.37
N ILE A 336 24.10 -2.42 -1.71
CA ILE A 336 23.73 -1.07 -2.20
C ILE A 336 23.04 -0.21 -1.13
N THR A 337 22.47 -0.80 -0.09
CA THR A 337 21.74 -0.08 0.99
C THR A 337 22.64 0.74 1.94
N MET A 338 23.96 0.79 1.74
CA MET A 338 24.89 1.50 2.63
C MET A 338 25.22 2.95 2.23
N HIS A 339 24.74 3.48 1.09
CA HIS A 339 25.18 4.80 0.61
C HIS A 339 24.07 5.69 0.04
N THR A 340 23.08 6.10 0.85
CA THR A 340 22.60 7.50 0.83
C THR A 340 21.82 7.84 2.10
N PRO A 341 22.38 8.61 3.07
CA PRO A 341 21.55 9.30 4.03
C PRO A 341 20.87 10.48 3.30
N LEU A 342 19.54 10.52 3.29
CA LEU A 342 18.87 11.82 3.23
C LEU A 342 19.31 12.60 4.46
N ILE A 343 19.75 13.84 4.26
CA ILE A 343 20.22 14.71 5.33
C ILE A 343 19.06 14.97 6.30
N PHE A 344 19.02 14.22 7.40
CA PHE A 344 18.25 14.57 8.58
C PHE A 344 18.91 15.76 9.25
N ASN A 345 18.17 16.86 9.35
CA ASN A 345 18.62 18.02 10.12
C ASN A 345 18.30 17.77 11.60
N ASP A 346 19.11 16.94 12.25
CA ASP A 346 19.00 16.63 13.68
C ASP A 346 19.43 17.85 14.51
N ASN A 347 18.45 18.64 14.94
CA ASN A 347 18.58 19.51 16.09
C ASN A 347 17.41 19.25 17.03
N ALA A 348 17.45 18.12 17.74
CA ALA A 348 16.67 17.88 18.95
C ALA A 348 17.61 17.39 20.07
N PRO A 349 17.48 17.87 21.32
CA PRO A 349 18.42 17.54 22.39
C PRO A 349 18.24 16.10 22.86
N GLN A 350 19.33 15.33 22.93
CA GLN A 350 19.33 13.99 23.48
C GLN A 350 19.06 14.00 24.99
N ARG A 351 18.09 13.17 25.43
CA ARG A 351 17.81 12.90 26.83
C ARG A 351 18.76 11.81 27.35
N PRO A 352 19.28 11.87 28.59
CA PRO A 352 20.27 10.92 29.07
C PRO A 352 19.69 9.50 29.24
N SER A 353 20.51 8.53 28.88
CA SER A 353 20.33 7.09 29.05
C SER A 353 20.29 6.68 30.53
N ASP A 354 19.22 6.02 30.96
CA ASP A 354 19.13 5.37 32.26
C ASP A 354 19.60 3.91 32.19
N THR A 355 20.58 3.58 33.04
CA THR A 355 21.20 2.27 33.23
C THR A 355 20.22 1.25 33.84
N PRO A 356 20.15 -0.01 33.38
CA PRO A 356 19.24 -1.00 33.94
C PRO A 356 19.76 -1.56 35.27
N THR A 357 18.96 -1.44 36.33
CA THR A 357 19.19 -2.14 37.60
C THR A 357 18.47 -3.50 37.54
N GLN A 358 19.24 -4.59 37.61
CA GLN A 358 18.71 -5.94 37.78
C GLN A 358 17.97 -6.06 39.11
N THR A 359 16.74 -6.58 39.08
CA THR A 359 16.10 -7.15 40.27
C THR A 359 15.51 -8.50 39.90
N THR A 360 16.06 -9.54 40.52
CA THR A 360 15.64 -10.94 40.46
C THR A 360 14.37 -11.17 41.27
N THR A 361 13.32 -11.73 40.67
CA THR A 361 12.31 -12.55 41.39
C THR A 361 11.71 -13.63 40.49
N THR A 362 12.13 -14.86 40.79
CA THR A 362 11.43 -16.17 40.73
C THR A 362 10.13 -16.35 39.93
N ASP A 363 10.18 -17.37 39.07
CA ASP A 363 9.08 -18.13 38.46
C ASP A 363 7.90 -18.43 39.40
N THR A 364 6.69 -18.09 38.94
CA THR A 364 5.53 -19.00 38.97
C THR A 364 4.62 -18.68 37.79
N ASN A 365 4.41 -19.67 36.93
CA ASN A 365 3.43 -19.63 35.84
C ASN A 365 2.01 -19.81 36.43
N PRO A 366 1.03 -18.99 36.02
CA PRO A 366 -0.17 -19.59 35.47
C PRO A 366 -0.56 -18.96 34.14
N ALA A 367 -1.03 -19.81 33.23
CA ALA A 367 -1.64 -19.43 31.97
C ALA A 367 -2.75 -18.39 32.19
N ILE A 368 -2.44 -17.14 31.84
CA ILE A 368 -3.43 -16.10 31.58
C ILE A 368 -3.28 -15.80 30.09
N THR A 369 -4.26 -16.22 29.30
CA THR A 369 -4.49 -15.67 27.97
C THR A 369 -4.91 -14.21 28.14
N THR A 370 -3.93 -13.34 28.37
CA THR A 370 -4.11 -11.90 28.21
C THR A 370 -4.21 -11.66 26.71
N ALA A 371 -5.42 -11.39 26.22
CA ALA A 371 -5.60 -10.85 24.88
C ALA A 371 -4.69 -9.61 24.77
N THR A 372 -3.71 -9.65 23.88
CA THR A 372 -2.88 -8.49 23.56
C THR A 372 -3.83 -7.36 23.16
N PRO A 373 -3.73 -6.16 23.77
CA PRO A 373 -4.57 -5.04 23.38
C PRO A 373 -4.39 -4.77 21.87
N PRO A 374 -5.47 -4.40 21.15
CA PRO A 374 -5.37 -4.10 19.73
C PRO A 374 -4.36 -2.97 19.49
N SER A 375 -3.66 -3.03 18.35
CA SER A 375 -2.74 -1.97 17.94
C SER A 375 -3.47 -0.62 17.85
N ALA A 376 -2.72 0.48 17.91
CA ALA A 376 -3.27 1.82 17.72
C ALA A 376 -4.01 1.96 16.38
N ALA A 377 -3.59 1.24 15.34
CA ALA A 377 -4.34 1.15 14.09
C ALA A 377 -5.70 0.44 14.29
N ALA A 378 -5.71 -0.75 14.91
CA ALA A 378 -6.93 -1.52 15.09
C ALA A 378 -7.98 -0.85 16.02
N SER A 379 -7.53 -0.03 16.99
CA SER A 379 -8.43 0.70 17.88
C SER A 379 -9.12 1.89 17.21
N THR A 380 -8.55 2.43 16.13
CA THR A 380 -9.06 3.59 15.39
C THR A 380 -9.75 3.23 14.08
N ALA A 381 -9.89 1.92 13.84
CA ALA A 381 -10.40 1.39 12.60
C ALA A 381 -11.92 1.51 12.48
N LEU A 382 -12.40 1.81 11.27
CA LEU A 382 -13.82 1.82 10.91
C LEU A 382 -14.04 1.14 9.54
N PRO A 383 -15.21 0.56 9.26
CA PRO A 383 -15.44 -0.16 8.01
C PRO A 383 -15.17 0.73 6.80
N SER A 384 -14.47 0.26 5.77
CA SER A 384 -14.10 1.10 4.62
C SER A 384 -15.30 1.75 3.93
N ARG A 385 -16.46 1.07 3.96
CA ARG A 385 -17.73 1.61 3.46
C ARG A 385 -18.22 2.84 4.21
N ASP A 386 -17.82 3.04 5.46
CA ASP A 386 -18.21 4.19 6.30
C ASP A 386 -17.19 5.33 6.32
N ALA A 387 -15.96 5.10 5.84
CA ALA A 387 -14.85 6.06 5.91
C ALA A 387 -15.16 7.42 5.27
N ALA A 388 -15.70 7.43 4.05
CA ALA A 388 -16.03 8.68 3.37
C ALA A 388 -17.14 9.46 4.10
N LEU A 389 -18.14 8.76 4.66
CA LEU A 389 -19.21 9.41 5.41
C LEU A 389 -18.71 9.94 6.77
N ALA A 390 -17.82 9.19 7.43
CA ALA A 390 -17.12 9.61 8.64
C ALA A 390 -16.30 10.89 8.40
N SER A 391 -15.59 10.93 7.26
CA SER A 391 -14.81 12.08 6.82
C SER A 391 -15.68 13.32 6.58
N ALA A 392 -16.79 13.17 5.83
CA ALA A 392 -17.76 14.25 5.63
C ALA A 392 -18.38 14.75 6.96
N PHE A 393 -18.72 13.82 7.86
CA PHE A 393 -19.22 14.16 9.19
C PHE A 393 -18.19 14.94 10.01
N SER A 394 -16.91 14.52 9.99
CA SER A 394 -15.82 15.20 10.67
C SER A 394 -15.66 16.64 10.17
N ARG A 395 -15.62 16.85 8.84
CA ARG A 395 -15.55 18.19 8.25
C ARG A 395 -16.75 19.05 8.61
N PHE A 396 -17.95 18.47 8.65
CA PHE A 396 -19.15 19.21 9.08
C PHE A 396 -19.07 19.65 10.54
N VAL A 397 -18.68 18.75 11.45
CA VAL A 397 -18.53 19.08 12.88
C VAL A 397 -17.45 20.14 13.09
N ALA A 398 -16.33 20.06 12.36
CA ALA A 398 -15.22 20.99 12.49
C ALA A 398 -15.53 22.38 11.92
N THR A 399 -16.23 22.47 10.79
CA THR A 399 -16.44 23.74 10.06
C THR A 399 -17.81 24.36 10.29
N GLY A 400 -18.83 23.56 10.60
CA GLY A 400 -20.24 23.98 10.61
C GLY A 400 -20.74 24.51 9.25
N SER A 401 -20.02 24.26 8.15
CA SER A 401 -20.30 24.88 6.85
C SER A 401 -21.49 24.24 6.13
N ASP A 402 -22.24 25.06 5.39
CA ASP A 402 -23.36 24.59 4.56
C ASP A 402 -22.89 23.61 3.48
N ALA A 403 -21.66 23.77 2.98
CA ALA A 403 -21.06 22.87 2.00
C ALA A 403 -20.81 21.46 2.59
N ALA A 404 -20.16 21.38 3.76
CA ALA A 404 -19.93 20.11 4.44
C ALA A 404 -21.25 19.45 4.89
N ALA A 405 -22.24 20.25 5.32
CA ALA A 405 -23.57 19.75 5.62
C ALA A 405 -24.25 19.14 4.39
N ALA A 406 -24.17 19.81 3.24
CA ALA A 406 -24.75 19.34 1.99
C ALA A 406 -24.09 18.03 1.50
N GLU A 407 -22.77 17.91 1.63
CA GLU A 407 -22.05 16.68 1.32
C GLU A 407 -22.53 15.51 2.20
N LEU A 408 -22.55 15.70 3.53
CA LEU A 408 -22.99 14.69 4.48
C LEU A 408 -24.43 14.24 4.21
N ILE A 409 -25.35 15.19 4.01
CA ILE A 409 -26.76 14.91 3.69
C ILE A 409 -26.86 14.14 2.37
N SER A 410 -26.13 14.55 1.34
CA SER A 410 -26.13 13.89 0.03
C SER A 410 -25.67 12.43 0.16
N GLY A 411 -24.60 12.17 0.92
CA GLY A 411 -24.10 10.81 1.19
C GLY A 411 -25.14 9.92 1.87
N VAL A 412 -25.80 10.42 2.93
CA VAL A 412 -26.87 9.67 3.61
C VAL A 412 -28.04 9.40 2.67
N GLN A 413 -28.50 10.40 1.92
CA GLN A 413 -29.60 10.25 0.98
C GLN A 413 -29.28 9.28 -0.17
N GLN A 414 -28.03 9.25 -0.64
CA GLN A 414 -27.61 8.29 -1.66
C GLN A 414 -27.69 6.85 -1.13
N ARG A 415 -27.21 6.59 0.09
CA ARG A 415 -27.31 5.28 0.74
C ARG A 415 -28.77 4.84 0.94
N GLN A 416 -29.62 5.74 1.43
CA GLN A 416 -31.05 5.47 1.59
C GLN A 416 -31.72 5.13 0.26
N ARG A 417 -31.41 5.87 -0.82
CA ARG A 417 -31.93 5.61 -2.17
C ARG A 417 -31.46 4.27 -2.72
N ALA A 418 -30.18 3.93 -2.57
CA ALA A 418 -29.63 2.65 -3.01
C ALA A 418 -30.31 1.49 -2.29
N LYS A 419 -30.45 1.56 -0.96
CA LYS A 419 -31.15 0.55 -0.17
C LYS A 419 -32.61 0.38 -0.61
N ALA A 420 -33.36 1.48 -0.72
CA ALA A 420 -34.76 1.42 -1.13
C ALA A 420 -34.95 0.80 -2.52
N THR A 421 -34.04 1.12 -3.44
CA THR A 421 -34.02 0.55 -4.79
C THR A 421 -33.76 -0.95 -4.76
N PHE A 422 -32.75 -1.40 -4.01
CA PHE A 422 -32.44 -2.82 -3.88
C PHE A 422 -33.58 -3.62 -3.25
N ASP A 423 -34.15 -3.12 -2.15
CA ASP A 423 -35.30 -3.76 -1.49
C ASP A 423 -36.50 -3.89 -2.46
N ALA A 424 -36.71 -2.91 -3.34
CA ALA A 424 -37.76 -2.95 -4.36
C ALA A 424 -37.50 -3.99 -5.45
N ILE A 425 -36.24 -4.13 -5.89
CA ILE A 425 -35.84 -5.17 -6.84
C ILE A 425 -36.07 -6.55 -6.24
N VAL A 426 -35.58 -6.79 -5.00
CA VAL A 426 -35.70 -8.08 -4.32
C VAL A 426 -37.17 -8.51 -4.24
N ARG A 427 -38.07 -7.65 -3.74
CA ARG A 427 -39.50 -7.96 -3.67
C ARG A 427 -40.09 -8.38 -5.02
N ARG A 428 -39.72 -7.67 -6.09
CA ARG A 428 -40.25 -7.93 -7.43
C ARG A 428 -39.71 -9.25 -8.02
N VAL A 429 -38.47 -9.61 -7.69
CA VAL A 429 -37.84 -10.86 -8.16
C VAL A 429 -38.32 -12.07 -7.34
N THR A 430 -38.44 -11.95 -6.02
CA THR A 430 -38.80 -13.07 -5.13
C THR A 430 -40.31 -13.34 -5.06
N ARG A 431 -41.15 -12.42 -5.55
CA ARG A 431 -42.63 -12.45 -5.40
C ARG A 431 -43.08 -12.53 -3.94
N ASP A 432 -42.26 -12.04 -3.01
CA ASP A 432 -42.60 -12.01 -1.60
C ASP A 432 -43.36 -10.70 -1.27
N GLU A 433 -44.69 -10.80 -1.20
CA GLU A 433 -45.59 -9.68 -0.87
C GLU A 433 -45.74 -9.48 0.66
N THR A 434 -45.06 -10.27 1.50
CA THR A 434 -45.36 -10.33 2.95
C THR A 434 -44.62 -9.31 3.83
N GLN A 435 -43.70 -8.52 3.28
CA GLN A 435 -43.02 -7.45 4.02
C GLN A 435 -43.57 -6.06 3.68
N GLN A 436 -44.35 -5.51 4.61
CA GLN A 436 -44.82 -4.12 4.58
C GLN A 436 -43.64 -3.18 4.89
N LEU A 437 -43.25 -2.34 3.93
CA LEU A 437 -42.25 -1.29 4.16
C LEU A 437 -42.79 -0.23 5.14
N PRO A 438 -41.92 0.43 5.94
CA PRO A 438 -42.28 1.73 6.50
C PRO A 438 -42.56 2.70 5.34
N SER A 439 -43.69 3.40 5.40
CA SER A 439 -44.11 4.36 4.37
C SER A 439 -43.07 5.47 4.27
N TYR A 440 -42.40 5.57 3.12
CA TYR A 440 -41.66 6.76 2.76
C TYR A 440 -42.59 7.67 1.96
N ASP A 441 -43.19 8.66 2.63
CA ASP A 441 -44.01 9.70 2.00
C ASP A 441 -43.08 10.67 1.26
N GLY A 442 -42.73 10.32 0.03
CA GLY A 442 -42.02 11.19 -0.88
C GLY A 442 -42.84 12.44 -1.20
N VAL A 443 -42.65 13.50 -0.42
CA VAL A 443 -42.99 14.87 -0.83
C VAL A 443 -41.70 15.63 -1.05
N PHE A 444 -41.31 15.70 -2.31
CA PHE A 444 -40.25 16.58 -2.81
C PHE A 444 -40.77 18.01 -2.87
N HIS A 445 -40.19 18.91 -2.09
CA HIS A 445 -40.11 20.31 -2.51
C HIS A 445 -38.78 20.51 -3.24
N GLN A 446 -38.84 20.96 -4.50
CA GLN A 446 -37.70 21.59 -5.14
C GLN A 446 -37.15 22.66 -4.19
N PRO A 447 -35.83 22.77 -3.98
CA PRO A 447 -35.29 23.81 -3.13
C PRO A 447 -35.47 25.16 -3.86
N GLN A 448 -36.55 25.87 -3.53
CA GLN A 448 -36.40 27.32 -3.44
C GLN A 448 -35.34 27.55 -2.36
N ARG A 449 -34.26 28.27 -2.71
CA ARG A 449 -33.14 28.61 -1.80
C ARG A 449 -33.68 28.91 -0.39
N PRO A 450 -33.50 28.01 0.59
CA PRO A 450 -33.92 28.31 1.93
C PRO A 450 -32.80 29.13 2.57
N GLN A 451 -33.08 30.39 2.89
CA GLN A 451 -32.36 31.06 3.97
C GLN A 451 -32.79 30.40 5.30
N LEU A 452 -32.31 29.18 5.58
CA LEU A 452 -32.58 28.51 6.85
C LEU A 452 -31.30 28.45 7.67
N ARG A 453 -31.37 29.05 8.85
CA ARG A 453 -30.25 29.22 9.77
C ARG A 453 -29.80 27.86 10.36
N PRO A 454 -28.50 27.68 10.63
CA PRO A 454 -27.91 26.43 11.15
C PRO A 454 -28.59 25.82 12.38
N SER A 455 -29.28 26.62 13.20
CA SER A 455 -29.88 26.20 14.47
C SER A 455 -31.13 25.32 14.37
N ARG A 456 -31.64 25.02 13.16
CA ARG A 456 -32.84 24.17 12.95
C ARG A 456 -32.59 22.85 12.21
N VAL A 457 -31.39 22.62 11.67
CA VAL A 457 -31.04 21.39 10.92
C VAL A 457 -30.65 20.25 11.87
N PHE A 458 -29.97 20.57 12.96
CA PHE A 458 -29.48 19.61 13.95
C PHE A 458 -30.60 18.72 14.58
N PRO A 459 -31.77 19.27 14.98
CA PRO A 459 -32.84 18.46 15.56
C PRO A 459 -33.57 17.55 14.55
N ALA A 460 -33.54 17.89 13.25
CA ALA A 460 -34.18 17.10 12.20
C ALA A 460 -33.31 15.89 11.81
N LEU A 461 -31.98 16.06 11.77
CA LEU A 461 -31.02 14.97 11.56
C LEU A 461 -31.02 13.98 12.73
N LEU A 462 -31.09 14.45 13.98
CA LEU A 462 -31.18 13.58 15.17
C LEU A 462 -32.44 12.70 15.21
N ASN A 463 -33.50 13.06 14.49
CA ASN A 463 -34.71 12.25 14.40
C ASN A 463 -34.66 11.17 13.31
N ASP A 464 -33.68 11.22 12.40
CA ASP A 464 -33.45 10.18 11.40
C ASP A 464 -32.79 8.95 12.04
N ALA A 465 -33.38 7.77 11.87
CA ALA A 465 -32.91 6.54 12.50
C ALA A 465 -31.51 6.10 11.99
N ALA A 466 -31.17 6.39 10.73
CA ALA A 466 -29.87 6.09 10.16
C ALA A 466 -28.80 7.07 10.66
N PHE A 467 -29.16 8.35 10.85
CA PHE A 467 -28.27 9.32 11.48
C PHE A 467 -28.03 8.97 12.95
N ARG A 468 -29.03 8.48 13.68
CA ARG A 468 -28.85 7.95 15.05
C ARG A 468 -27.96 6.73 15.10
N GLU A 469 -28.10 5.78 14.17
CA GLU A 469 -27.20 4.61 14.13
C GLU A 469 -25.74 5.02 13.85
N VAL A 470 -25.52 5.97 12.94
CA VAL A 470 -24.19 6.52 12.65
C VAL A 470 -23.66 7.31 13.85
N ALA A 471 -24.46 8.20 14.43
CA ALA A 471 -24.08 9.03 15.58
C ALA A 471 -23.85 8.19 16.86
N ASP A 472 -24.64 7.15 17.11
CA ASP A 472 -24.46 6.24 18.25
C ASP A 472 -23.20 5.38 18.08
N ARG A 473 -22.85 4.99 16.85
CA ARG A 473 -21.56 4.35 16.56
C ARG A 473 -20.38 5.29 16.79
N PHE A 474 -20.53 6.60 16.50
CA PHE A 474 -19.51 7.62 16.78
C PHE A 474 -19.44 8.09 18.24
N ALA A 475 -20.55 8.02 19.00
CA ALA A 475 -20.58 8.44 20.40
C ALA A 475 -20.02 7.38 21.37
N HIS A 476 -19.77 6.15 20.86
CA HIS A 476 -19.24 5.03 21.62
C HIS A 476 -17.78 4.66 21.28
N THR A 477 -17.13 5.46 20.43
CA THR A 477 -15.69 5.48 20.16
C THR A 477 -15.11 6.79 20.65
#